data_AF-A0A7Y7MCS5-F1
#
_entry.id   AF-A0A7Y7MCS5-F1
#
_cell.length_a   1.000
_cell.length_b   1.000
_cell.length_c   1.000
_cell.angle_alpha   90.00
_cell.angle_beta   90.00
_cell.angle_gamma   90.00
#
_symmetry.space_group_name_H-M   'P 1'
#
loop_
_entity.id
_entity.type
_entity.pdbx_description
1 polymer ?
#
loop_
_entity_poly.entity_id
_entity_poly.type
_entity_poly.pdbx_seq_one_letter_code
_entity_poly.pdbx_strand_id
1 'polypeptide(L)'
;MSFKDRIDFLKNLLDRVDGWLKFAEAKNGFLFTFTLASIAIGFRLTSQYEFNCFGIILYKFAFLIWIVGLIFLLAAYVPKINDIMLDVYKNRVGENNIENADLVFFKDIADMDKSSYIKAMKCELLDEGSEFTELEISFIRQIHINSRITLDKFWVFIPAYVAYLIGLGLALPSFLFFTI
;
A
#
# COMPACT_ATOMS: atom_id res chain seq x y z
N MET A 1 -32.76 7.94 3.51
CA MET A 1 -32.42 7.15 2.28
C MET A 1 -33.08 5.77 2.36
N SER A 2 -33.64 5.21 1.28
CA SER A 2 -34.28 3.88 1.34
C SER A 2 -33.26 2.78 1.60
N PHE A 3 -33.67 1.64 2.16
CA PHE A 3 -32.77 0.50 2.42
C PHE A 3 -32.03 0.06 1.14
N LYS A 4 -32.74 0.01 0.01
CA LYS A 4 -32.15 -0.37 -1.27
C LYS A 4 -31.06 0.61 -1.70
N ASP A 5 -31.35 1.91 -1.62
CA ASP A 5 -30.39 2.94 -2.01
C ASP A 5 -29.14 2.89 -1.12
N ARG A 6 -29.29 2.66 0.19
CA ARG A 6 -28.15 2.52 1.12
C ARG A 6 -27.27 1.32 0.78
N ILE A 7 -27.88 0.18 0.48
CA ILE A 7 -27.15 -1.02 0.05
C ILE A 7 -26.39 -0.76 -1.26
N ASP A 8 -27.03 -0.12 -2.23
CA ASP A 8 -26.40 0.18 -3.52
C ASP A 8 -25.23 1.17 -3.34
N PHE A 9 -25.38 2.18 -2.47
CA PHE A 9 -24.30 3.07 -2.09
C PHE A 9 -23.12 2.32 -1.45
N LEU A 10 -23.39 1.47 -0.44
CA LEU A 10 -22.35 0.70 0.25
C LEU A 10 -21.62 -0.27 -0.69
N LYS A 11 -22.32 -0.91 -1.63
CA LYS A 11 -21.70 -1.75 -2.66
C LYS A 11 -20.77 -0.94 -3.56
N ASN A 12 -21.23 0.20 -4.07
CA ASN A 12 -20.41 1.06 -4.91
C ASN A 12 -19.17 1.58 -4.18
N LEU A 13 -19.30 1.90 -2.88
CA LEU A 13 -18.18 2.30 -2.05
C LEU A 13 -17.20 1.15 -1.81
N LEU A 14 -17.70 -0.05 -1.54
CA LEU A 14 -16.85 -1.24 -1.42
C LEU A 14 -16.09 -1.50 -2.71
N ASP A 15 -16.76 -1.47 -3.87
CA ASP A 15 -16.11 -1.65 -5.18
C ASP A 15 -15.01 -0.60 -5.43
N ARG A 16 -15.25 0.65 -5.02
CA ARG A 16 -14.26 1.73 -5.11
C ARG A 16 -13.04 1.46 -4.22
N VAL A 17 -13.26 1.03 -2.99
CA VAL A 17 -12.18 0.67 -2.05
C VAL A 17 -11.39 -0.54 -2.54
N ASP A 18 -12.06 -1.55 -3.06
CA ASP A 18 -11.43 -2.70 -3.71
C ASP A 18 -10.60 -2.28 -4.93
N GLY A 19 -11.07 -1.27 -5.68
CA GLY A 19 -10.31 -0.66 -6.76
C GLY A 19 -8.98 -0.06 -6.28
N TRP A 20 -9.01 0.71 -5.19
CA TRP A 20 -7.77 1.28 -4.61
C TRP A 20 -6.85 0.20 -4.04
N LEU A 21 -7.40 -0.83 -3.42
CA LEU A 21 -6.64 -1.98 -2.91
C LEU A 21 -5.91 -2.70 -4.05
N LYS A 22 -6.64 -3.07 -5.12
CA LYS A 22 -6.06 -3.70 -6.31
C LYS A 22 -4.99 -2.84 -6.96
N PHE A 23 -5.19 -1.52 -6.99
CA PHE A 23 -4.19 -0.59 -7.51
C PHE A 23 -2.92 -0.54 -6.66
N ALA A 24 -3.06 -0.53 -5.33
CA ALA A 24 -1.91 -0.59 -4.41
C ALA A 24 -1.14 -1.91 -4.57
N GLU A 25 -1.84 -3.03 -4.74
CA GLU A 25 -1.24 -4.34 -5.03
C GLU A 25 -0.52 -4.37 -6.37
N ALA A 26 -1.13 -3.80 -7.41
CA ALA A 26 -0.50 -3.71 -8.73
C ALA A 26 0.80 -2.89 -8.67
N LYS A 27 0.81 -1.75 -7.97
CA LYS A 27 2.01 -0.93 -7.77
C LYS A 27 3.16 -1.69 -7.10
N ASN A 28 2.86 -2.39 -6.01
CA ASN A 28 3.85 -3.22 -5.31
C ASN A 28 4.38 -4.33 -6.21
N GLY A 29 3.51 -4.97 -6.98
CA GLY A 29 3.87 -6.07 -7.89
C GLY A 29 4.76 -5.60 -9.03
N PHE A 30 4.40 -4.49 -9.67
CA PHE A 30 5.22 -3.89 -10.71
C PHE A 30 6.60 -3.50 -10.16
N LEU A 31 6.66 -2.82 -9.02
CA LEU A 31 7.93 -2.42 -8.43
C LEU A 31 8.81 -3.63 -8.07
N PHE A 32 8.21 -4.71 -7.58
CA PHE A 32 8.92 -5.97 -7.32
C PHE A 32 9.54 -6.52 -8.62
N THR A 33 8.74 -6.63 -9.68
CA THR A 33 9.20 -7.12 -10.99
C THR A 33 10.30 -6.23 -11.59
N PHE A 34 10.15 -4.89 -11.53
CA PHE A 34 11.16 -3.96 -12.03
C PHE A 34 12.47 -4.05 -11.25
N THR A 35 12.39 -4.19 -9.93
CA THR A 35 13.57 -4.35 -9.07
C THR A 35 14.29 -5.66 -9.40
N LEU A 36 13.56 -6.76 -9.55
CA LEU A 36 14.13 -8.04 -9.93
C LEU A 36 14.77 -8.01 -11.32
N ALA A 37 14.11 -7.37 -12.30
CA ALA A 37 14.66 -7.19 -13.64
C ALA A 37 15.95 -6.35 -13.62
N SER A 38 15.99 -5.29 -12.83
CA SER A 38 17.17 -4.42 -12.69
C SER A 38 18.37 -5.20 -12.11
N ILE A 39 18.13 -6.03 -11.10
CA ILE A 39 19.13 -6.95 -10.54
C ILE A 39 19.64 -7.93 -11.60
N ALA A 40 18.73 -8.57 -12.34
CA ALA A 40 19.09 -9.57 -13.35
C ALA A 40 19.92 -8.97 -14.49
N ILE A 41 19.52 -7.79 -14.98
CA ILE A 41 20.27 -7.04 -16.01
C ILE A 41 21.64 -6.64 -15.47
N GLY A 42 21.71 -6.08 -14.26
CA GLY A 42 22.97 -5.69 -13.66
C GLY A 42 23.93 -6.86 -13.49
N PHE A 43 23.44 -8.02 -13.02
CA PHE A 43 24.25 -9.23 -12.89
C PHE A 43 24.83 -9.67 -14.23
N ARG A 44 23.99 -9.70 -15.28
CA ARG A 44 24.41 -10.02 -16.64
C ARG A 44 25.49 -9.05 -17.14
N LEU A 45 25.31 -7.75 -16.94
CA LEU A 45 26.30 -6.74 -17.35
C LEU A 45 27.63 -6.94 -16.60
N THR A 46 27.59 -7.17 -15.28
CA THR A 46 28.80 -7.44 -14.48
C THR A 46 29.52 -8.74 -14.86
N SER A 47 28.83 -9.70 -15.47
CA SER A 47 29.46 -10.92 -16.00
C SER A 47 30.05 -10.76 -17.41
N GLN A 48 29.62 -9.74 -18.16
CA GLN A 48 30.00 -9.54 -19.55
C GLN A 48 31.13 -8.52 -19.73
N TYR A 49 31.24 -7.55 -18.84
CA TYR A 49 32.23 -6.47 -18.91
C TYR A 49 33.13 -6.49 -17.68
N GLU A 50 34.37 -6.05 -17.84
CA GLU A 50 35.25 -5.79 -16.71
C GLU A 50 34.97 -4.40 -16.14
N PHE A 51 34.78 -4.34 -14.84
CA PHE A 51 34.52 -3.10 -14.12
C PHE A 51 35.71 -2.81 -13.23
N ASN A 52 36.06 -1.53 -13.10
CA ASN A 52 37.02 -1.16 -12.06
C ASN A 52 36.42 -1.40 -10.66
N CYS A 53 37.28 -1.41 -9.63
CA CYS A 53 36.87 -1.66 -8.25
C CYS A 53 35.75 -0.72 -7.78
N PHE A 54 35.77 0.55 -8.21
CA PHE A 54 34.78 1.54 -7.82
C PHE A 54 33.39 1.23 -8.39
N GLY A 55 33.28 0.90 -9.68
CA GLY A 55 32.04 0.48 -10.32
C GLY A 55 31.44 -0.77 -9.66
N ILE A 56 32.27 -1.79 -9.37
CA ILE A 56 31.82 -3.00 -8.69
C ILE A 56 31.26 -2.68 -7.30
N ILE A 57 31.92 -1.81 -6.54
CA ILE A 57 31.48 -1.42 -5.20
C ILE A 57 30.11 -0.70 -5.28
N LEU A 58 29.96 0.27 -6.17
CA LEU A 58 28.68 0.98 -6.35
C LEU A 58 27.54 0.04 -6.71
N TYR A 59 27.77 -0.90 -7.62
CA TYR A 59 26.77 -1.89 -8.00
C TYR A 59 26.40 -2.83 -6.84
N LYS A 60 27.38 -3.29 -6.05
CA LYS A 60 27.12 -4.12 -4.86
C LYS A 60 26.27 -3.37 -3.82
N PHE A 61 26.50 -2.08 -3.61
CA PHE A 61 25.67 -1.26 -2.74
C PHE A 61 24.24 -1.11 -3.30
N ALA A 62 24.08 -0.84 -4.60
CA ALA A 62 22.77 -0.79 -5.24
C ALA A 62 22.00 -2.11 -5.06
N PHE A 63 22.66 -3.24 -5.27
CA PHE A 63 22.10 -4.58 -5.10
C PHE A 63 21.59 -4.80 -3.66
N LEU A 64 22.39 -4.48 -2.65
CA LEU A 64 21.96 -4.62 -1.24
C LEU A 64 20.72 -3.79 -0.93
N ILE A 65 20.65 -2.55 -1.41
CA ILE A 65 19.48 -1.67 -1.22
C ILE A 65 18.24 -2.27 -1.90
N TRP A 66 18.38 -2.79 -3.11
CA TRP A 66 17.28 -3.44 -3.81
C TRP A 66 16.80 -4.72 -3.12
N ILE A 67 17.69 -5.54 -2.57
CA ILE A 67 17.30 -6.72 -1.79
C ILE A 67 16.47 -6.31 -0.56
N VAL A 68 16.90 -5.28 0.17
CA VAL A 68 16.12 -4.75 1.30
C VAL A 68 14.74 -4.29 0.84
N GLY A 69 14.65 -3.55 -0.28
CA GLY A 69 13.38 -3.13 -0.88
C GLY A 69 12.46 -4.30 -1.27
N LEU A 70 13.02 -5.38 -1.83
CA LEU A 70 12.26 -6.59 -2.19
C LEU A 70 11.67 -7.29 -0.95
N ILE A 71 12.40 -7.34 0.16
CA ILE A 71 11.90 -7.92 1.42
C ILE A 71 10.67 -7.15 1.90
N PHE A 72 10.70 -5.81 1.85
CA PHE A 72 9.54 -4.99 2.17
C PHE A 72 8.36 -5.26 1.24
N LEU A 73 8.60 -5.32 -0.08
CA LEU A 73 7.54 -5.60 -1.05
C LEU A 73 6.91 -6.99 -0.85
N LEU A 74 7.71 -8.00 -0.53
CA LEU A 74 7.20 -9.34 -0.18
C LEU A 74 6.35 -9.31 1.10
N ALA A 75 6.79 -8.56 2.12
CA ALA A 75 6.02 -8.40 3.35
C ALA A 75 4.64 -7.75 3.09
N ALA A 76 4.50 -6.91 2.07
CA ALA A 76 3.21 -6.29 1.68
C ALA A 76 2.18 -7.27 1.09
N TYR A 77 2.62 -8.48 0.69
CA TYR A 77 1.76 -9.55 0.17
C TYR A 77 1.33 -10.55 1.24
N VAL A 78 1.81 -10.44 2.48
CA VAL A 78 1.36 -11.30 3.58
C VAL A 78 -0.14 -11.07 3.81
N PRO A 79 -0.98 -12.12 3.73
CA PRO A 79 -2.42 -11.98 3.91
C PRO A 79 -2.76 -11.46 5.32
N LYS A 80 -3.51 -10.36 5.39
CA LYS A 80 -4.05 -9.84 6.64
C LYS A 80 -5.48 -10.35 6.82
N ILE A 81 -5.61 -11.54 7.41
CA ILE A 81 -6.88 -12.30 7.48
C ILE A 81 -7.68 -11.96 8.76
N ASN A 82 -7.09 -11.26 9.75
CA ASN A 82 -7.80 -10.91 10.99
C ASN A 82 -7.55 -9.47 11.46
N ASP A 83 -8.52 -8.95 12.22
CA ASP A 83 -8.50 -7.60 12.80
C ASP A 83 -7.34 -7.42 13.81
N ILE A 84 -6.86 -8.51 14.44
CA ILE A 84 -5.75 -8.50 15.41
C ILE A 84 -4.43 -8.07 14.75
N MET A 85 -4.17 -8.53 13.53
CA MET A 85 -2.98 -8.15 12.76
C MET A 85 -3.04 -6.70 12.27
N LEU A 86 -4.24 -6.13 12.15
CA LEU A 86 -4.44 -4.74 11.77
C LEU A 86 -4.26 -3.82 12.99
N ASP A 87 -4.64 -4.24 14.19
CA ASP A 87 -4.59 -3.40 15.40
C ASP A 87 -3.17 -3.07 15.90
N VAL A 88 -2.15 -3.87 15.56
CA VAL A 88 -0.74 -3.53 15.85
C VAL A 88 -0.30 -2.20 15.18
N TYR A 89 -1.01 -1.77 14.14
CA TYR A 89 -0.73 -0.53 13.40
C TYR A 89 -1.55 0.68 13.89
N LYS A 90 -2.38 0.56 14.93
CA LYS A 90 -3.16 1.67 15.52
C LYS A 90 -2.32 2.90 15.89
N ASN A 91 -1.06 2.70 16.25
CA ASN A 91 -0.17 3.79 16.69
C ASN A 91 0.37 4.69 15.56
N ARG A 92 -0.01 4.47 14.30
CA ARG A 92 0.46 5.27 13.15
C ARG A 92 -0.58 6.26 12.60
N VAL A 93 -1.79 6.20 13.11
CA VAL A 93 -2.91 7.00 12.65
C VAL A 93 -2.98 8.24 13.53
N GLY A 94 -2.86 9.42 12.92
CA GLY A 94 -2.97 10.68 13.63
C GLY A 94 -4.40 10.91 14.12
N GLU A 95 -4.56 11.60 15.25
CA GLU A 95 -5.83 12.23 15.65
C GLU A 95 -6.22 13.28 14.59
N ASN A 96 -6.73 12.82 13.45
CA ASN A 96 -7.35 13.72 12.49
C ASN A 96 -8.76 14.06 12.99
N ASN A 97 -9.09 15.35 12.94
CA ASN A 97 -10.41 15.86 13.29
C ASN A 97 -11.50 15.11 12.52
N ILE A 98 -12.20 14.22 13.21
CA ILE A 98 -13.31 13.40 12.71
C ILE A 98 -14.39 14.28 12.05
N GLU A 99 -14.49 15.55 12.47
CA GLU A 99 -15.48 16.53 11.99
C GLU A 99 -15.36 16.88 10.49
N ASN A 100 -14.21 16.63 9.83
CA ASN A 100 -14.02 16.92 8.40
C ASN A 100 -13.51 15.71 7.59
N ALA A 101 -13.58 14.50 8.14
CA ALA A 101 -13.08 13.30 7.46
C ALA A 101 -13.99 12.91 6.29
N ASP A 102 -13.40 12.63 5.11
CA ASP A 102 -14.16 12.12 3.96
C ASP A 102 -14.53 10.64 4.20
N LEU A 103 -15.82 10.35 4.30
CA LEU A 103 -16.34 8.99 4.56
C LEU A 103 -16.22 8.03 3.36
N VAL A 104 -15.78 8.55 2.21
CA VAL A 104 -15.68 7.85 0.93
C VAL A 104 -14.21 7.61 0.54
N PHE A 105 -13.27 8.44 0.99
CA PHE A 105 -11.86 8.31 0.66
C PHE A 105 -11.12 7.32 1.57
N PHE A 106 -10.47 6.29 0.99
CA PHE A 106 -9.88 5.20 1.77
C PHE A 106 -8.88 5.64 2.85
N LYS A 107 -8.14 6.73 2.62
CA LYS A 107 -7.15 7.21 3.58
C LYS A 107 -7.85 7.68 4.87
N ASP A 108 -8.89 8.50 4.71
CA ASP A 108 -9.65 9.05 5.83
C ASP A 108 -10.49 7.95 6.51
N ILE A 109 -11.02 7.01 5.72
CA ILE A 109 -11.67 5.79 6.25
C ILE A 109 -10.71 4.97 7.10
N ALA A 110 -9.48 4.75 6.64
CA ALA A 110 -8.46 3.98 7.35
C ALA A 110 -7.97 4.66 8.63
N ASP A 111 -8.02 6.00 8.67
CA ASP A 111 -7.62 6.81 9.81
C ASP A 111 -8.70 6.81 10.92
N MET A 112 -9.96 6.52 10.60
CA MET A 112 -10.99 6.35 11.63
C MET A 112 -10.86 4.99 12.31
N ASP A 113 -11.14 4.93 13.61
CA ASP A 113 -11.42 3.63 14.22
C ASP A 113 -12.76 3.08 13.69
N LYS A 114 -12.91 1.76 13.72
CA LYS A 114 -14.08 1.08 13.18
C LYS A 114 -15.40 1.57 13.79
N SER A 115 -15.42 1.86 15.10
CA SER A 115 -16.64 2.30 15.79
C SER A 115 -17.00 3.73 15.43
N SER A 116 -16.02 4.61 15.31
CA SER A 116 -16.20 5.98 14.82
C SER A 116 -16.66 6.00 13.36
N TYR A 117 -16.11 5.14 12.51
CA TYR A 117 -16.55 5.06 11.12
C TYR A 117 -18.01 4.59 11.00
N ILE A 118 -18.41 3.55 11.74
CA ILE A 118 -19.81 3.11 11.78
C ILE A 118 -20.70 4.25 12.27
N LYS A 119 -20.29 4.98 13.32
CA LYS A 119 -21.05 6.11 13.85
C LYS A 119 -21.19 7.24 12.82
N ALA A 120 -20.12 7.59 12.12
CA ALA A 120 -20.16 8.63 11.08
C ALA A 120 -21.08 8.23 9.91
N MET A 121 -21.00 6.97 9.47
CA MET A 121 -21.89 6.43 8.43
C MET A 121 -23.36 6.42 8.87
N LYS A 122 -23.64 6.16 10.16
CA LYS A 122 -25.01 6.27 10.70
C LYS A 122 -25.53 7.70 10.58
N CYS A 123 -24.74 8.68 11.01
CA CYS A 123 -25.12 10.10 10.94
C CYS A 123 -25.37 10.57 9.50
N GLU A 124 -24.64 10.02 8.53
CA GLU A 124 -24.77 10.40 7.12
C GLU A 124 -25.95 9.71 6.39
N LEU A 125 -26.21 8.43 6.68
CA LEU A 125 -27.11 7.61 5.86
C LEU A 125 -28.47 7.31 6.51
N LEU A 126 -28.60 7.47 7.82
CA LEU A 126 -29.79 7.10 8.59
C LEU A 126 -30.44 8.32 9.23
N ASP A 127 -31.76 8.28 9.30
CA ASP A 127 -32.53 9.24 10.09
C ASP A 127 -32.34 8.96 11.59
N GLU A 128 -32.51 9.97 12.45
CA GLU A 128 -32.37 9.84 13.90
C GLU A 128 -33.20 8.65 14.46
N GLY A 129 -32.55 7.81 15.27
CA GLY A 129 -33.17 6.64 15.88
C GLY A 129 -33.24 5.39 15.00
N SER A 130 -32.81 5.46 13.74
CA SER A 130 -32.69 4.28 12.86
C SER A 130 -31.37 3.53 13.09
N GLU A 131 -31.39 2.23 12.85
CA GLU A 131 -30.23 1.35 13.01
C GLU A 131 -29.87 0.65 11.68
N PHE A 132 -28.58 0.39 11.49
CA PHE A 132 -28.12 -0.41 10.36
C PHE A 132 -28.50 -1.87 10.57
N THR A 133 -28.90 -2.52 9.49
CA THR A 133 -29.03 -3.98 9.44
C THR A 133 -27.66 -4.65 9.53
N GLU A 134 -27.63 -5.93 9.89
CA GLU A 134 -26.38 -6.71 9.94
C GLU A 134 -25.65 -6.73 8.59
N LEU A 135 -26.39 -6.72 7.48
CA LEU A 135 -25.84 -6.67 6.14
C LEU A 135 -25.10 -5.35 5.87
N GLU A 136 -25.71 -4.22 6.22
CA GLU A 136 -25.09 -2.89 6.09
C GLU A 136 -23.83 -2.79 6.96
N ILE A 137 -23.88 -3.29 8.19
CA ILE A 137 -22.71 -3.35 9.09
C ILE A 137 -21.58 -4.20 8.49
N SER A 138 -21.91 -5.32 7.84
CA SER A 138 -20.93 -6.18 7.17
C SER A 138 -20.21 -5.43 6.03
N PHE A 139 -20.96 -4.70 5.20
CA PHE A 139 -20.37 -3.86 4.14
C PHE A 139 -19.46 -2.78 4.72
N ILE A 140 -19.94 -2.02 5.71
CA ILE A 140 -19.18 -0.94 6.35
C ILE A 140 -17.87 -1.48 6.96
N ARG A 141 -17.93 -2.67 7.59
CA ARG A 141 -16.74 -3.34 8.12
C ARG A 141 -15.74 -3.71 7.01
N GLN A 142 -16.20 -4.26 5.89
CA GLN A 142 -15.32 -4.61 4.77
C GLN A 142 -14.68 -3.37 4.14
N ILE A 143 -15.45 -2.30 3.96
CA ILE A 143 -14.96 -0.99 3.48
C ILE A 143 -13.83 -0.49 4.39
N HIS A 144 -14.03 -0.53 5.71
CA HIS A 144 -13.03 -0.12 6.70
C HIS A 144 -11.76 -0.96 6.63
N ILE A 145 -11.91 -2.30 6.64
CA ILE A 145 -10.79 -3.24 6.56
C ILE A 145 -9.98 -3.03 5.27
N ASN A 146 -10.65 -2.99 4.12
CA ASN A 146 -9.99 -2.87 2.82
C ASN A 146 -9.30 -1.51 2.69
N SER A 147 -9.87 -0.45 3.27
CA SER A 147 -9.24 0.86 3.35
C SER A 147 -7.94 0.83 4.14
N ARG A 148 -7.93 0.18 5.32
CA ARG A 148 -6.71 0.01 6.13
C ARG A 148 -5.63 -0.80 5.42
N ILE A 149 -6.01 -1.91 4.79
CA ILE A 149 -5.07 -2.73 4.01
C ILE A 149 -4.49 -1.92 2.84
N THR A 150 -5.31 -1.12 2.18
CA THR A 150 -4.87 -0.23 1.09
C THR A 150 -3.82 0.76 1.58
N LEU A 151 -4.09 1.46 2.69
CA LEU A 151 -3.16 2.43 3.27
C LEU A 151 -1.83 1.76 3.68
N ASP A 152 -1.89 0.58 4.31
CA ASP A 152 -0.70 -0.18 4.68
C ASP A 152 0.17 -0.53 3.46
N LYS A 153 -0.45 -0.95 2.34
CA LYS A 153 0.29 -1.26 1.12
C LYS A 153 0.99 -0.03 0.54
N PHE A 154 0.38 1.15 0.62
CA PHE A 154 1.01 2.40 0.22
C PHE A 154 2.19 2.79 1.15
N TRP A 155 2.04 2.57 2.46
CA TRP A 155 3.13 2.82 3.41
C TRP A 155 4.35 1.93 3.19
N VAL A 156 4.16 0.72 2.67
CA VAL A 156 5.27 -0.16 2.25
C VAL A 156 5.82 0.23 0.87
N PHE A 157 4.95 0.64 -0.05
CA PHE A 157 5.34 1.05 -1.41
C PHE A 157 6.35 2.21 -1.40
N ILE A 158 6.07 3.27 -0.63
CA ILE A 158 6.89 4.50 -0.63
C ILE A 158 8.37 4.23 -0.30
N PRO A 159 8.74 3.62 0.84
CA PRO A 159 10.15 3.37 1.14
C PRO A 159 10.80 2.39 0.16
N ALA A 160 10.07 1.38 -0.32
CA ALA A 160 10.58 0.46 -1.33
C ALA A 160 10.88 1.17 -2.65
N TYR A 161 10.01 2.10 -3.06
CA TYR A 161 10.20 2.91 -4.26
C TYR A 161 11.39 3.86 -4.14
N VAL A 162 11.56 4.50 -2.98
CA VAL A 162 12.75 5.33 -2.71
C VAL A 162 14.03 4.49 -2.74
N ALA A 163 14.03 3.31 -2.11
CA ALA A 163 15.16 2.39 -2.17
C ALA A 163 15.48 1.98 -3.61
N TYR A 164 14.45 1.70 -4.42
CA TYR A 164 14.61 1.40 -5.85
C TYR A 164 15.30 2.53 -6.61
N LEU A 165 14.85 3.79 -6.43
CA LEU A 165 15.44 4.96 -7.08
C LEU A 165 16.89 5.21 -6.64
N ILE A 166 17.19 5.07 -5.35
CA ILE A 166 18.57 5.19 -4.84
C ILE A 166 19.45 4.11 -5.47
N GLY A 167 18.98 2.86 -5.51
CA GLY A 167 19.72 1.77 -6.15
C GLY A 167 19.96 2.02 -7.64
N LEU A 168 18.96 2.55 -8.38
CA LEU A 168 19.16 2.96 -9.78
C LEU A 168 20.20 4.07 -9.92
N GLY A 169 20.14 5.08 -9.05
CA GLY A 169 21.10 6.19 -9.03
C GLY A 169 22.55 5.74 -8.75
N LEU A 170 22.74 4.64 -8.03
CA LEU A 170 24.06 4.04 -7.79
C LEU A 170 24.48 3.07 -8.91
N ALA A 171 23.53 2.29 -9.44
CA ALA A 171 23.79 1.29 -10.47
C ALA A 171 24.13 1.92 -11.83
N LEU A 172 23.41 2.97 -12.27
CA LEU A 172 23.65 3.56 -13.60
C LEU A 172 25.08 4.13 -13.76
N PRO A 173 25.62 4.94 -12.83
CA PRO A 173 26.99 5.41 -12.91
C PRO A 173 28.03 4.29 -12.83
N SER A 174 27.73 3.18 -12.16
CA SER A 174 28.65 2.03 -12.10
C SER A 174 28.99 1.49 -13.50
N PHE A 175 28.04 1.60 -14.44
CA PHE A 175 28.22 1.23 -15.85
C PHE A 175 28.97 2.25 -16.70
N LEU A 176 29.36 3.40 -16.15
CA LEU A 176 30.28 4.34 -16.83
C LEU A 176 31.75 4.06 -16.49
N PHE A 177 32.00 3.20 -15.50
CA PHE A 177 33.33 2.84 -15.01
C PHE A 177 33.78 1.44 -15.47
N PHE A 178 33.34 1.00 -16.65
CA PHE A 178 33.88 -0.20 -17.28
C PHE A 178 35.29 0.05 -17.79
N THR A 179 36.16 -0.94 -17.65
CA THR A 179 37.48 -0.98 -18.28
C THR A 179 37.37 -1.83 -19.55
N ILE A 180 37.82 -1.28 -20.67
CA ILE A 180 37.94 -1.99 -21.96
C ILE A 180 39.10 -2.97 -21.89
#